data_AF-A0A3G2L7Y3-F1
#
_entry.id   AF-A0A3G2L7Y3-F1
#
_cell.length_a   1.000
_cell.length_b   1.000
_cell.length_c   1.000
_cell.angle_alpha   90.00
_cell.angle_beta   90.00
_cell.angle_gamma   90.00
#
_symmetry.space_group_name_H-M   'P 1'
#
loop_
_entity.id
_entity.type
_entity.pdbx_description
1 polymer ?
#
loop_
_entity_poly.entity_id
_entity_poly.type
_entity_poly.pdbx_seq_one_letter_code
_entity_poly.pdbx_strand_id
1 'polypeptide(L)'
;MPDVSFLNKWNKLELLTALSSSRDKFKLDSKSTEFLFDIGLPNGVLELSFDYLTEDLETVNETWEIGDAEFDKFVNIGFNGSGDPVVINTENGEIVYLNHDDGFKEIYINADIEKFARCAIEIIEFQDNLKKIKPESYYPTEFSDEDLIKLKNTLTQIDNRIFKNDTHWNYTVEYWIWEREDERKKY
;
A
#
# COMPACT_ATOMS: atom_id res chain seq x y z
N MET A 1 -15.93 -6.81 11.16
CA MET A 1 -14.63 -7.19 11.75
C MET A 1 -13.92 -8.09 10.76
N PRO A 2 -12.59 -7.96 10.60
CA PRO A 2 -11.82 -8.84 9.70
C PRO A 2 -11.94 -10.31 10.12
N ASP A 3 -11.75 -11.23 9.18
CA ASP A 3 -11.82 -12.66 9.48
C ASP A 3 -10.59 -13.15 10.26
N VAL A 4 -10.76 -14.22 11.03
CA VAL A 4 -9.72 -14.76 11.93
C VAL A 4 -8.49 -15.24 11.16
N SER A 5 -8.67 -15.76 9.95
CA SER A 5 -7.55 -16.25 9.13
C SER A 5 -6.66 -15.09 8.69
N PHE A 6 -7.26 -13.99 8.25
CA PHE A 6 -6.56 -12.74 7.93
C PHE A 6 -5.80 -12.20 9.16
N LEU A 7 -6.47 -12.02 10.29
CA LEU A 7 -5.84 -11.45 11.49
C LEU A 7 -4.67 -12.30 11.99
N ASN A 8 -4.77 -13.64 11.88
CA ASN A 8 -3.68 -14.54 12.25
C ASN A 8 -2.44 -14.38 11.34
N LYS A 9 -2.60 -13.98 10.09
CA LYS A 9 -1.49 -13.66 9.19
C LYS A 9 -0.97 -12.25 9.48
N TRP A 10 -1.87 -11.27 9.57
CA TRP A 10 -1.55 -9.86 9.79
C TRP A 10 -0.74 -9.63 11.08
N ASN A 11 -1.19 -10.24 12.19
CA ASN A 11 -0.56 -10.08 13.51
C ASN A 11 0.80 -10.78 13.64
N LYS A 12 1.30 -11.45 12.60
CA LYS A 12 2.68 -11.96 12.56
C LYS A 12 3.66 -10.90 12.07
N LEU A 13 3.17 -9.85 11.41
CA LEU A 13 3.99 -8.72 10.98
C LEU A 13 4.31 -7.83 12.20
N GLU A 14 5.39 -7.08 12.09
CA GLU A 14 5.65 -5.97 13.01
C GLU A 14 4.76 -4.80 12.62
N LEU A 15 3.80 -4.45 13.49
CA LEU A 15 2.76 -3.47 13.23
C LEU A 15 2.99 -2.18 14.04
N LEU A 16 2.80 -1.04 13.39
CA LEU A 16 2.81 0.30 13.94
C LEU A 16 1.40 0.84 14.06
N THR A 17 1.10 1.47 15.18
CA THR A 17 -0.17 2.19 15.41
C THR A 17 0.09 3.69 15.47
N ALA A 18 -0.85 4.46 14.94
CA ALA A 18 -0.85 5.91 15.02
C ALA A 18 -0.90 6.42 16.46
N LEU A 19 -0.29 7.58 16.71
CA LEU A 19 -0.35 8.23 18.03
C LEU A 19 -1.79 8.56 18.40
N SER A 20 -2.20 8.21 19.63
CA SER A 20 -3.58 8.42 20.11
C SER A 20 -4.01 9.89 20.13
N SER A 21 -3.06 10.84 20.16
CA SER A 21 -3.28 12.27 19.99
C SER A 21 -4.02 12.60 18.68
N SER A 22 -3.86 11.77 17.65
CA SER A 22 -4.42 11.99 16.31
C SER A 22 -5.75 11.29 16.07
N ARG A 23 -6.25 10.48 17.02
CA ARG A 23 -7.45 9.63 16.82
C ARG A 23 -8.69 10.43 16.42
N ASP A 24 -8.94 11.54 17.10
CA ASP A 24 -10.15 12.35 16.91
C ASP A 24 -9.90 13.63 16.10
N LYS A 25 -8.70 13.82 15.54
CA LYS A 25 -8.34 15.01 14.75
C LYS A 25 -9.03 15.04 13.40
N PHE A 26 -9.27 13.87 12.81
CA PHE A 26 -9.74 13.74 11.43
C PHE A 26 -11.07 12.99 11.35
N LYS A 27 -11.81 13.21 10.25
CA LYS A 27 -13.08 12.52 9.98
C LYS A 27 -12.85 11.17 9.30
N LEU A 28 -12.02 10.33 9.92
CA LEU A 28 -11.77 8.98 9.43
C LEU A 28 -13.00 8.10 9.62
N ASP A 29 -13.23 7.16 8.71
CA ASP A 29 -14.24 6.14 8.90
C ASP A 29 -13.84 5.16 10.01
N SER A 30 -14.79 4.36 10.48
CA SER A 30 -14.58 3.45 11.61
C SER A 30 -13.52 2.38 11.32
N LYS A 31 -13.36 1.96 10.06
CA LYS A 31 -12.35 0.98 9.66
C LYS A 31 -10.97 1.59 9.61
N SER A 32 -10.83 2.76 9.01
CA SER A 32 -9.58 3.53 9.02
C SER A 32 -9.13 3.81 10.47
N THR A 33 -10.07 4.15 11.35
CA THR A 33 -9.79 4.37 12.77
C THR A 33 -9.32 3.10 13.47
N GLU A 34 -10.04 1.98 13.29
CA GLU A 34 -9.69 0.68 13.87
C GLU A 34 -8.30 0.23 13.40
N PHE A 35 -8.00 0.34 12.11
CA PHE A 35 -6.70 -0.06 11.58
C PHE A 35 -5.56 0.85 12.04
N LEU A 36 -5.73 2.18 12.02
CA LEU A 36 -4.64 3.07 12.38
C LEU A 36 -4.33 3.04 13.89
N PHE A 37 -5.34 2.94 14.75
CA PHE A 37 -5.14 3.16 16.19
C PHE A 37 -5.28 1.91 17.07
N ASP A 38 -5.86 0.81 16.57
CA ASP A 38 -6.10 -0.41 17.36
C ASP A 38 -5.39 -1.65 16.79
N ILE A 39 -5.36 -1.82 15.46
CA ILE A 39 -4.75 -3.00 14.79
C ILE A 39 -3.30 -2.72 14.37
N GLY A 40 -3.05 -1.58 13.74
CA GLY A 40 -1.78 -1.17 13.15
C GLY A 40 -1.57 -1.61 11.70
N LEU A 41 -0.60 -0.95 11.05
CA LEU A 41 -0.07 -1.25 9.72
C LEU A 41 1.39 -1.73 9.81
N PRO A 42 1.89 -2.57 8.89
CA PRO A 42 3.30 -2.92 8.88
C PRO A 42 4.17 -1.68 8.63
N ASN A 43 5.45 -1.72 9.04
CA ASN A 43 6.39 -0.63 8.77
C ASN A 43 6.47 -0.26 7.28
N GLY A 44 6.29 -1.24 6.39
CA GLY A 44 6.15 -1.00 4.97
C GLY A 44 5.63 -2.19 4.19
N VAL A 45 5.17 -1.92 2.98
CA VAL A 45 4.76 -2.91 1.97
C VAL A 45 5.38 -2.46 0.65
N LEU A 46 6.42 -3.16 0.20
CA LEU A 46 7.23 -2.75 -0.96
C LEU A 46 7.81 -1.33 -0.77
N GLU A 47 7.58 -0.45 -1.74
CA GLU A 47 7.93 0.96 -1.71
C GLU A 47 7.04 1.83 -0.81
N LEU A 48 5.96 1.30 -0.24
CA LEU A 48 5.11 2.05 0.69
C LEU A 48 5.65 1.93 2.13
N SER A 49 5.99 3.05 2.75
CA SER A 49 6.43 3.16 4.14
C SER A 49 5.32 3.74 5.01
N PHE A 50 5.14 3.19 6.21
CA PHE A 50 4.18 3.65 7.23
C PHE A 50 4.85 3.97 8.57
N ASP A 51 6.18 4.17 8.56
CA ASP A 51 6.94 4.67 9.71
C ASP A 51 6.40 6.02 10.23
N TYR A 52 5.86 6.85 9.34
CA TYR A 52 5.19 8.11 9.69
C TYR A 52 4.04 7.96 10.70
N LEU A 53 3.45 6.77 10.87
CA LEU A 53 2.42 6.54 11.88
C LEU A 53 2.90 6.83 13.31
N THR A 54 4.20 6.76 13.58
CA THR A 54 4.73 7.08 14.92
C THR A 54 4.84 8.58 15.20
N GLU A 55 4.50 9.41 14.23
CA GLU A 55 4.44 10.87 14.35
C GLU A 55 2.99 11.35 14.59
N ASP A 56 2.83 12.64 14.88
CA ASP A 56 1.51 13.26 14.88
C ASP A 56 1.00 13.33 13.43
N LEU A 57 -0.07 12.58 13.13
CA LEU A 57 -0.67 12.61 11.80
C LEU A 57 -1.18 14.01 11.47
N GLU A 58 -1.02 14.38 10.21
CA GLU A 58 -1.40 15.65 9.60
C GLU A 58 -2.10 15.40 8.26
N THR A 59 -2.83 16.40 7.79
CA THR A 59 -3.28 16.45 6.39
C THR A 59 -2.13 16.80 5.46
N VAL A 60 -2.27 16.47 4.17
CA VAL A 60 -1.29 16.90 3.16
C VAL A 60 -1.18 18.42 3.09
N ASN A 61 -2.30 19.14 3.25
CA ASN A 61 -2.29 20.60 3.25
C ASN A 61 -1.43 21.17 4.39
N GLU A 62 -1.49 20.56 5.58
CA GLU A 62 -0.68 20.92 6.75
C GLU A 62 0.79 20.56 6.54
N THR A 63 1.08 19.30 6.16
CA THR A 63 2.46 18.82 6.03
C THR A 63 3.25 19.57 4.94
N TRP A 64 2.59 20.00 3.86
CA TRP A 64 3.24 20.64 2.71
C TRP A 64 2.96 22.14 2.58
N GLU A 65 2.23 22.73 3.55
CA GLU A 65 1.83 24.15 3.56
C GLU A 65 1.22 24.63 2.21
N ILE A 66 0.41 23.78 1.56
CA ILE A 66 -0.10 24.02 0.19
C ILE A 66 -1.00 25.26 0.13
N GLY A 67 -1.83 25.46 1.17
CA GLY A 67 -2.77 26.57 1.25
C GLY A 67 -4.04 26.37 0.42
N ASP A 68 -4.38 25.12 0.08
CA ASP A 68 -5.59 24.76 -0.66
C ASP A 68 -6.41 23.71 0.12
N ALA A 69 -7.63 24.09 0.48
CA ALA A 69 -8.53 23.30 1.33
C ALA A 69 -8.96 21.99 0.66
N GLU A 70 -8.79 21.83 -0.65
CA GLU A 70 -9.01 20.54 -1.32
C GLU A 70 -8.09 19.44 -0.77
N PHE A 71 -6.93 19.80 -0.20
CA PHE A 71 -5.98 18.85 0.39
C PHE A 71 -6.26 18.52 1.86
N ASP A 72 -7.21 19.19 2.53
CA ASP A 72 -7.56 18.93 3.93
C ASP A 72 -8.21 17.54 4.12
N LYS A 73 -8.74 16.94 3.05
CA LYS A 73 -9.36 15.62 3.11
C LYS A 73 -8.35 14.48 3.10
N PHE A 74 -7.09 14.73 2.75
CA PHE A 74 -6.06 13.70 2.63
C PHE A 74 -5.23 13.64 3.90
N VAL A 75 -5.51 12.66 4.75
CA VAL A 75 -4.74 12.40 5.99
C VAL A 75 -3.51 11.58 5.60
N ASN A 76 -2.32 12.11 5.87
CA ASN A 76 -1.08 11.43 5.60
C ASN A 76 -0.88 10.27 6.57
N ILE A 77 -0.58 9.08 6.04
CA ILE A 77 -0.33 7.87 6.83
C ILE A 77 1.03 7.24 6.50
N GLY A 78 1.79 7.81 5.56
CA GLY A 78 3.02 7.20 5.07
C GLY A 78 3.55 7.85 3.80
N PHE A 79 4.56 7.24 3.19
CA PHE A 79 5.16 7.74 1.95
C PHE A 79 5.51 6.60 1.01
N ASN A 80 5.53 6.85 -0.30
CA ASN A 80 6.10 5.90 -1.25
C ASN A 80 7.62 6.08 -1.38
N GLY A 81 8.28 5.25 -2.19
CA GLY A 81 9.73 5.30 -2.43
C GLY A 81 10.26 6.57 -3.09
N SER A 82 9.37 7.42 -3.63
CA SER A 82 9.68 8.73 -4.22
C SER A 82 9.43 9.89 -3.25
N GLY A 83 8.91 9.62 -2.04
CA GLY A 83 8.53 10.64 -1.08
C GLY A 83 7.13 11.23 -1.29
N ASP A 84 6.30 10.65 -2.17
CA ASP A 84 4.90 11.05 -2.31
C ASP A 84 4.11 10.64 -1.05
N PRO A 85 3.25 11.50 -0.50
CA PRO A 85 2.44 11.14 0.66
C PRO A 85 1.43 10.05 0.29
N VAL A 86 1.41 8.98 1.07
CA VAL A 86 0.40 7.92 1.05
C VAL A 86 -0.67 8.32 2.06
N VAL A 87 -1.91 8.42 1.59
CA VAL A 87 -2.98 9.11 2.32
C VAL A 87 -4.25 8.28 2.39
N ILE A 88 -5.07 8.57 3.39
CA ILE A 88 -6.48 8.20 3.42
C ILE A 88 -7.29 9.43 3.01
N ASN A 89 -8.09 9.30 1.96
CA ASN A 89 -9.08 10.30 1.59
C ASN A 89 -10.31 10.16 2.50
N THR A 90 -10.52 11.12 3.40
CA THR A 90 -11.60 11.10 4.40
C THR A 90 -13.01 11.20 3.82
N GLU A 91 -13.17 11.61 2.56
CA GLU A 91 -14.50 11.69 1.93
C GLU A 91 -15.03 10.31 1.49
N ASN A 92 -14.14 9.40 1.10
CA ASN A 92 -14.50 8.11 0.50
C ASN A 92 -13.79 6.89 1.11
N GLY A 93 -12.81 7.10 2.00
CA GLY A 93 -12.02 6.07 2.67
C GLY A 93 -10.90 5.47 1.82
N GLU A 94 -10.69 5.96 0.59
CA GLU A 94 -9.71 5.40 -0.33
C GLU A 94 -8.27 5.63 0.15
N ILE A 95 -7.44 4.63 -0.09
CA ILE A 95 -6.00 4.76 0.04
C ILE A 95 -5.44 5.11 -1.34
N VAL A 96 -4.75 6.25 -1.40
CA VAL A 96 -4.09 6.77 -2.59
C VAL A 96 -2.72 7.32 -2.21
N TYR A 97 -1.86 7.57 -3.18
CA TYR A 97 -0.75 8.49 -2.98
C TYR A 97 -0.91 9.70 -3.89
N LEU A 98 -0.36 10.84 -3.48
CA LEU A 98 -0.43 12.07 -4.28
C LEU A 98 0.92 12.33 -4.96
N ASN A 99 0.98 12.15 -6.27
CA ASN A 99 2.22 12.32 -7.04
C ASN A 99 2.64 13.80 -7.08
N HIS A 100 3.64 14.19 -6.27
CA HIS A 100 4.04 15.58 -6.15
C HIS A 100 4.72 16.13 -7.42
N ASP A 101 5.28 15.25 -8.26
CA ASP A 101 5.88 15.61 -9.55
C ASP A 101 4.82 15.86 -10.65
N ASP A 102 3.60 15.34 -10.47
CA ASP A 102 2.46 15.50 -11.38
C ASP A 102 1.30 16.29 -10.74
N GLY A 103 1.66 17.36 -10.02
CA GLY A 103 0.68 18.30 -9.45
C GLY A 103 -0.24 17.68 -8.40
N PHE A 104 0.28 16.75 -7.58
CA PHE A 104 -0.47 15.96 -6.60
C PHE A 104 -1.57 15.09 -7.20
N LYS A 105 -1.38 14.61 -8.44
CA LYS A 105 -2.30 13.65 -9.04
C LYS A 105 -2.50 12.45 -8.12
N GLU A 106 -3.75 12.13 -7.82
CA GLU A 106 -4.14 10.95 -7.05
C GLU A 106 -3.83 9.68 -7.84
N ILE A 107 -3.01 8.80 -7.24
CA ILE A 107 -2.76 7.45 -7.74
C ILE A 107 -3.40 6.45 -6.79
N TYR A 108 -4.36 5.71 -7.34
CA TYR A 108 -5.15 4.75 -6.59
C TYR A 108 -4.32 3.56 -6.07
N ILE A 109 -4.47 3.25 -4.77
CA ILE A 109 -3.91 2.03 -4.15
C ILE A 109 -5.04 1.05 -3.86
N ASN A 110 -6.01 1.43 -3.01
CA ASN A 110 -7.12 0.57 -2.60
C ASN A 110 -8.36 1.35 -2.18
N ALA A 111 -9.52 0.68 -2.20
CA ALA A 111 -10.78 1.34 -1.90
C ALA A 111 -10.94 1.69 -0.42
N ASP A 112 -10.25 0.97 0.46
CA ASP A 112 -10.23 1.17 1.89
C ASP A 112 -9.03 0.44 2.51
N ILE A 113 -8.76 0.75 3.79
CA ILE A 113 -7.63 0.20 4.54
C ILE A 113 -7.71 -1.33 4.74
N GLU A 114 -8.91 -1.92 4.81
CA GLU A 114 -9.05 -3.37 4.97
C GLU A 114 -8.68 -4.07 3.67
N LYS A 115 -9.11 -3.53 2.51
CA LYS A 115 -8.69 -4.03 1.19
C LYS A 115 -7.19 -3.85 0.98
N PHE A 116 -6.63 -2.71 1.39
CA PHE A 116 -5.18 -2.52 1.40
C PHE A 116 -4.47 -3.60 2.19
N ALA A 117 -4.85 -3.81 3.45
CA ALA A 117 -4.20 -4.79 4.31
C ALA A 117 -4.30 -6.22 3.74
N ARG A 118 -5.44 -6.57 3.13
CA ARG A 118 -5.63 -7.86 2.46
C ARG A 118 -4.75 -8.01 1.22
N CYS A 119 -4.67 -6.98 0.37
CA CYS A 119 -3.76 -6.99 -0.78
C CYS A 119 -2.30 -7.07 -0.33
N ALA A 120 -1.92 -6.32 0.70
CA ALA A 120 -0.58 -6.29 1.24
C ALA A 120 -0.09 -7.67 1.71
N ILE A 121 -0.94 -8.45 2.40
CA ILE A 121 -0.58 -9.83 2.78
C ILE A 121 -0.26 -10.69 1.57
N GLU A 122 -1.13 -10.68 0.55
CA GLU A 122 -0.93 -11.51 -0.64
C GLU A 122 0.33 -11.10 -1.41
N ILE A 123 0.65 -9.81 -1.40
CA ILE A 123 1.86 -9.24 -2.00
C ILE A 123 3.12 -9.66 -1.24
N ILE A 124 3.12 -9.53 0.10
CA ILE A 124 4.23 -9.96 0.96
C ILE A 124 4.47 -11.46 0.79
N GLU A 125 3.41 -12.27 0.85
CA GLU A 125 3.53 -13.72 0.66
C GLU A 125 4.03 -14.07 -0.75
N PHE A 126 3.64 -13.33 -1.79
CA PHE A 126 4.16 -13.54 -3.13
C PHE A 126 5.65 -13.23 -3.21
N GLN A 127 6.10 -12.12 -2.62
CA GLN A 127 7.51 -11.74 -2.58
C GLN A 127 8.39 -12.74 -1.83
N ASP A 128 7.93 -13.23 -0.69
CA ASP A 128 8.63 -14.24 0.12
C ASP A 128 8.86 -15.56 -0.64
N ASN A 129 8.06 -15.81 -1.69
CA ASN A 129 8.15 -16.99 -2.53
C ASN A 129 8.94 -16.77 -3.84
N LEU A 130 9.42 -15.55 -4.10
CA LEU A 130 10.25 -15.27 -5.28
C LEU A 130 11.56 -16.03 -5.22
N LYS A 131 12.00 -16.51 -6.38
CA LYS A 131 13.24 -17.29 -6.50
C LYS A 131 14.24 -16.57 -7.38
N LYS A 132 15.52 -16.85 -7.18
CA LYS A 132 16.53 -16.46 -8.16
C LYS A 132 16.43 -17.34 -9.40
N ILE A 133 16.58 -16.76 -10.58
CA ILE A 133 16.63 -17.52 -11.85
C ILE A 133 17.84 -18.46 -11.84
N LYS A 134 19.01 -17.94 -11.43
CA LYS A 134 20.22 -18.71 -11.18
C LYS A 134 20.81 -18.37 -9.81
N PRO A 135 21.63 -19.24 -9.19
CA PRO A 135 22.25 -18.95 -7.89
C PRO A 135 23.00 -17.60 -7.84
N GLU A 136 23.61 -17.19 -8.96
CA GLU A 136 24.35 -15.95 -9.14
C GLU A 136 23.49 -14.71 -9.45
N SER A 137 22.18 -14.88 -9.74
CA SER A 137 21.30 -13.73 -9.97
C SER A 137 21.31 -12.82 -8.74
N TYR A 138 21.38 -11.51 -8.97
CA TYR A 138 21.48 -10.55 -7.88
C TYR A 138 20.18 -10.55 -7.04
N TYR A 139 19.04 -10.49 -7.72
CA TYR A 139 17.70 -10.43 -7.11
C TYR A 139 16.88 -11.71 -7.35
N PRO A 140 15.98 -12.08 -6.42
CA PRO A 140 14.95 -13.09 -6.67
C PRO A 140 13.78 -12.48 -7.47
N THR A 141 13.64 -12.87 -8.74
CA THR A 141 12.65 -12.33 -9.68
C THR A 141 11.80 -13.40 -10.34
N GLU A 142 12.07 -14.68 -10.07
CA GLU A 142 11.45 -15.82 -10.75
C GLU A 142 10.17 -16.26 -10.03
N PHE A 143 9.10 -16.34 -10.82
CA PHE A 143 7.78 -16.86 -10.46
C PHE A 143 7.11 -17.47 -11.70
N SER A 144 6.21 -18.43 -11.49
CA SER A 144 5.48 -19.05 -12.61
C SER A 144 4.33 -18.16 -13.11
N ASP A 145 3.90 -18.36 -14.35
CA ASP A 145 2.72 -17.66 -14.87
C ASP A 145 1.44 -18.08 -14.13
N GLU A 146 1.38 -19.31 -13.61
CA GLU A 146 0.28 -19.78 -12.76
C GLU A 146 0.21 -19.01 -11.44
N ASP A 147 1.36 -18.78 -10.79
CA ASP A 147 1.44 -17.99 -9.56
C ASP A 147 1.04 -16.54 -9.81
N LEU A 148 1.47 -15.94 -10.93
CA LEU A 148 1.08 -14.59 -11.32
C LEU A 148 -0.43 -14.49 -11.58
N ILE A 149 -1.02 -15.42 -12.33
CA ILE A 149 -2.46 -15.45 -12.61
C ILE A 149 -3.23 -15.58 -11.30
N LYS A 150 -2.78 -16.47 -10.40
CA LYS A 150 -3.37 -16.65 -9.08
C LYS A 150 -3.33 -15.35 -8.28
N LEU A 151 -2.16 -14.70 -8.18
CA LEU A 151 -2.02 -13.41 -7.48
C LEU A 151 -2.98 -12.37 -8.05
N LYS A 152 -2.96 -12.14 -9.36
CA LYS A 152 -3.84 -11.14 -10.00
C LYS A 152 -5.32 -11.42 -9.76
N ASN A 153 -5.73 -12.68 -9.80
CA ASN A 153 -7.12 -13.06 -9.50
C ASN A 153 -7.48 -12.80 -8.03
N THR A 154 -6.61 -13.18 -7.08
CA THR A 154 -6.83 -12.92 -5.65
C THR A 154 -6.92 -11.43 -5.37
N LEU A 155 -5.97 -10.64 -5.86
CA LEU A 155 -5.93 -9.20 -5.69
C LEU A 155 -7.19 -8.55 -6.30
N THR A 156 -7.63 -8.97 -7.49
CA THR A 156 -8.88 -8.47 -8.13
C THR A 156 -10.13 -8.82 -7.32
N GLN A 157 -10.16 -9.98 -6.65
CA GLN A 157 -11.27 -10.38 -5.77
C GLN A 157 -11.34 -9.52 -4.51
N ILE A 158 -10.19 -9.11 -3.97
CA ILE A 158 -10.11 -8.20 -2.83
C ILE A 158 -10.58 -6.80 -3.26
N ASP A 159 -10.03 -6.28 -4.36
CA ASP A 159 -10.35 -4.97 -4.89
C ASP A 159 -10.32 -4.97 -6.43
N ASN A 160 -11.50 -4.87 -7.05
CA ASN A 160 -11.63 -4.99 -8.50
C ASN A 160 -11.16 -3.76 -9.30
N ARG A 161 -10.69 -2.70 -8.63
CA ARG A 161 -10.21 -1.47 -9.27
C ARG A 161 -8.70 -1.40 -9.40
N ILE A 162 -7.95 -2.20 -8.65
CA ILE A 162 -6.49 -2.11 -8.56
C ILE A 162 -5.74 -2.49 -9.84
N PHE A 163 -6.43 -3.03 -10.85
CA PHE A 163 -5.86 -3.28 -12.19
C PHE A 163 -6.61 -2.53 -13.29
N LYS A 164 -7.37 -1.49 -12.92
CA LYS A 164 -8.03 -0.58 -13.87
C LYS A 164 -7.22 0.72 -13.93
N ASN A 165 -6.65 1.03 -15.10
CA ASN A 165 -5.84 2.24 -15.33
C ASN A 165 -4.49 2.22 -14.58
N ASP A 166 -3.83 3.38 -14.50
CA ASP A 166 -2.54 3.62 -13.84
C ASP A 166 -2.69 3.64 -12.31
N THR A 167 -2.86 2.47 -11.70
CA THR A 167 -2.89 2.28 -10.25
C THR A 167 -1.53 1.82 -9.72
N HIS A 168 -1.33 1.95 -8.41
CA HIS A 168 -0.13 1.48 -7.74
C HIS A 168 0.13 -0.01 -8.00
N TRP A 169 -0.84 -0.88 -7.66
CA TRP A 169 -0.66 -2.33 -7.81
C TRP A 169 -0.55 -2.80 -9.25
N ASN A 170 -1.17 -2.11 -10.21
CA ASN A 170 -0.97 -2.44 -11.63
C ASN A 170 0.48 -2.17 -12.03
N TYR A 171 1.02 -1.00 -11.66
CA TYR A 171 2.41 -0.64 -11.93
C TYR A 171 3.38 -1.62 -11.27
N THR A 172 3.18 -1.95 -9.98
CA THR A 172 4.00 -2.93 -9.26
C THR A 172 4.07 -4.28 -9.99
N VAL A 173 2.91 -4.82 -10.39
CA VAL A 173 2.86 -6.13 -11.06
C VAL A 173 3.45 -6.06 -12.46
N GLU A 174 3.22 -4.99 -13.21
CA GLU A 174 3.84 -4.79 -14.53
C GLU A 174 5.36 -4.68 -14.43
N TYR A 175 5.87 -4.00 -13.40
CA TYR A 175 7.29 -3.91 -13.11
C TYR A 175 7.89 -5.29 -12.83
N TRP A 176 7.27 -6.11 -11.98
CA TRP A 176 7.75 -7.47 -11.70
C TRP A 176 7.77 -8.38 -12.93
N ILE A 177 6.74 -8.28 -13.79
CA ILE A 177 6.71 -9.02 -15.06
C ILE A 177 7.89 -8.58 -15.94
N TRP A 178 8.08 -7.27 -16.09
CA TRP A 178 9.18 -6.73 -16.88
C TRP A 178 10.54 -7.19 -16.34
N GLU A 179 10.76 -7.10 -15.03
CA GLU A 179 12.02 -7.45 -14.38
C GLU A 179 12.33 -8.95 -14.51
N ARG A 180 11.32 -9.82 -14.33
CA ARG A 180 11.46 -11.26 -14.58
C ARG A 180 11.89 -11.55 -16.03
N GLU A 181 11.22 -10.95 -17.00
CA GLU A 181 11.51 -11.18 -18.43
C GLU A 181 12.86 -10.58 -18.85
N ASP A 182 13.30 -9.49 -18.24
CA ASP A 182 14.63 -8.92 -18.46
C ASP A 182 15.72 -9.83 -17.90
N GLU A 183 15.57 -10.32 -16.68
CA GLU A 183 16.51 -11.25 -16.05
C GLU A 183 16.59 -12.59 -16.81
N ARG A 184 15.45 -13.11 -17.31
CA ARG A 184 15.42 -14.31 -18.17
C ARG A 184 16.18 -14.15 -19.48
N LYS A 185 16.39 -12.93 -19.99
CA LYS A 185 17.18 -12.69 -21.21
C LYS A 185 18.67 -12.61 -20.95
N LYS A 186 19.08 -12.29 -19.72
CA LYS A 186 20.49 -12.19 -19.32
C LYS A 186 21.13 -13.55 -19.06
N TYR A 187 20.31 -14.59 -18.86
CA TYR A 187 20.71 -15.91 -18.39
C TYR A 187 20.20 -17.04 -19.29
#